data_AF-A0A8K1I5V9-F1
#
_entry.id   AF-A0A8K1I5V9-F1
#
_cell.length_a   1.000
_cell.length_b   1.000
_cell.length_c   1.000
_cell.angle_alpha   90.00
_cell.angle_beta   90.00
_cell.angle_gamma   90.00
#
_symmetry.space_group_name_H-M   'P 1'
#
loop_
_entity.id
_entity.type
_entity.pdbx_description
1 polymer ?
#
loop_
_entity_poly.entity_id
_entity_poly.type
_entity_poly.pdbx_seq_one_letter_code
_entity_poly.pdbx_strand_id
1 'polypeptide(L)'
;MVLFKLIIEKWNVFNIDLLLNLVINHLIMICLKLFIVIMVGSLTSITNNKNQQFVQWTVNDKNHIQNKLIPILKKYPPLTSRFHFQLLFLINCMNHSNVQEYLQTKNNKFDQQNKDFNLINNIPFYFNEWLAGFIEPKGSFSIQKMNKNYSFSIDQTHDKYLMNAILKFYNTNAKIQIKYSKNTNKDCIYVISFGSINDITKVVQHCKPILQGYQFVQLCNFIQNNPKLNYLI
;
A
#
# COMPACT_ATOMS: atom_id res chain seq x y z
N MET A 1 6.39 -5.87 -7.08
CA MET A 1 5.52 -4.69 -6.92
C MET A 1 4.20 -5.19 -6.38
N VAL A 2 3.97 -5.04 -5.08
CA VAL A 2 2.67 -5.37 -4.48
C VAL A 2 1.76 -4.18 -4.78
N LEU A 3 0.62 -4.40 -5.41
CA LEU A 3 -0.44 -3.38 -5.48
C LEU A 3 -1.58 -3.89 -4.63
N PHE A 4 -1.87 -3.17 -3.54
CA PHE A 4 -3.18 -3.24 -2.91
C PHE A 4 -4.13 -2.46 -3.80
N LYS A 5 -5.01 -3.16 -4.49
CA LYS A 5 -6.07 -2.54 -5.28
C LYS A 5 -7.39 -3.12 -4.81
N LEU A 6 -8.11 -2.39 -3.95
CA LEU A 6 -9.53 -2.68 -3.77
C LEU A 6 -10.21 -2.36 -5.10
N ILE A 7 -10.76 -3.36 -5.76
CA ILE A 7 -11.55 -3.21 -6.96
C ILE A 7 -12.99 -3.58 -6.63
N ILE A 8 -13.91 -2.64 -6.86
CA ILE A 8 -15.35 -2.90 -6.81
C ILE A 8 -15.83 -2.80 -8.24
N GLU A 9 -15.81 -3.91 -8.98
CA GLU A 9 -15.95 -3.89 -10.45
C GLU A 9 -17.38 -4.14 -10.95
N LYS A 10 -18.25 -4.88 -10.24
CA LYS A 10 -19.62 -5.16 -10.73
C LYS A 10 -20.66 -5.31 -9.60
N TRP A 11 -21.84 -4.70 -9.81
CA TRP A 11 -23.08 -4.99 -9.07
C TRP A 11 -24.01 -5.84 -9.93
N ASN A 12 -23.83 -7.15 -9.81
CA ASN A 12 -24.87 -8.17 -10.02
C ASN A 12 -24.49 -9.48 -9.30
N VAL A 13 -23.27 -9.56 -8.79
CA VAL A 13 -22.79 -10.51 -7.78
C VAL A 13 -21.85 -9.68 -6.89
N PHE A 14 -21.94 -9.80 -5.57
CA PHE A 14 -21.20 -9.00 -4.58
C PHE A 14 -19.66 -9.22 -4.60
N ASN A 15 -19.00 -9.16 -5.77
CA ASN A 15 -17.55 -9.29 -5.88
C ASN A 15 -16.86 -8.03 -5.37
N ILE A 16 -16.39 -8.10 -4.12
CA ILE A 16 -15.47 -7.14 -3.54
C ILE A 16 -14.08 -7.74 -3.69
N ASP A 17 -13.40 -7.39 -4.77
CA ASP A 17 -12.08 -7.92 -5.02
C ASP A 17 -11.05 -7.13 -4.20
N LEU A 18 -10.61 -7.68 -3.08
CA LEU A 18 -9.38 -7.21 -2.43
C LEU A 18 -8.17 -7.79 -3.18
N LEU A 19 -7.82 -7.19 -4.31
CA LEU A 19 -6.71 -7.67 -5.12
C LEU A 19 -5.37 -7.39 -4.47
N LEU A 20 -4.66 -8.46 -4.12
CA LEU A 20 -3.22 -8.46 -3.94
C LEU A 20 -2.61 -9.01 -5.23
N ASN A 21 -2.05 -8.17 -6.10
CA ASN A 21 -1.30 -8.67 -7.26
C ASN A 21 0.15 -8.86 -6.86
N LEU A 22 0.60 -10.11 -6.88
CA LEU A 22 1.92 -10.50 -6.44
C LEU A 22 2.66 -11.23 -7.56
N VAL A 23 3.82 -10.73 -7.98
CA VAL A 23 4.72 -11.50 -8.86
C VAL A 23 5.18 -12.73 -8.09
N ILE A 24 5.02 -13.92 -8.67
CA ILE A 24 5.35 -15.18 -7.99
C ILE A 24 6.81 -15.19 -7.54
N ASN A 25 7.01 -15.22 -6.23
CA ASN A 25 8.24 -15.64 -5.57
C ASN A 25 7.85 -16.37 -4.27
N HIS A 26 8.55 -17.46 -3.94
CA HIS A 26 8.23 -18.41 -2.87
C HIS A 26 7.98 -17.76 -1.49
N LEU A 27 8.55 -16.58 -1.25
CA LEU A 27 8.46 -15.85 0.03
C LEU A 27 7.13 -15.09 0.23
N ILE A 28 6.42 -14.78 -0.84
CA ILE A 28 5.13 -14.07 -0.79
C ILE A 28 4.00 -14.96 -0.23
N MET A 29 4.12 -16.28 -0.38
CA MET A 29 3.18 -17.25 0.17
C MET A 29 3.11 -17.22 1.70
N ILE A 30 4.16 -16.72 2.38
CA ILE A 30 4.22 -16.64 3.85
C ILE A 30 3.39 -15.45 4.37
N CYS A 31 3.46 -14.28 3.71
CA CYS A 31 2.59 -13.13 4.03
C CYS A 31 1.11 -13.45 3.84
N LEU A 32 0.80 -14.16 2.75
CA LEU A 32 -0.55 -14.62 2.47
C LEU A 32 -1.07 -15.54 3.58
N LYS A 33 -0.24 -16.39 4.19
CA LYS A 33 -0.68 -17.31 5.26
C LYS A 33 -1.27 -16.58 6.47
N LEU A 34 -0.72 -15.45 6.91
CA LEU A 34 -1.24 -14.71 8.07
C LEU A 34 -2.60 -14.04 7.79
N PHE A 35 -2.79 -13.51 6.58
CA PHE A 35 -4.07 -12.93 6.16
C PHE A 35 -5.13 -14.00 5.87
N ILE A 36 -4.73 -15.13 5.27
CA ILE A 36 -5.60 -16.29 4.94
C ILE A 36 -6.13 -16.97 6.21
N VAL A 37 -5.35 -17.00 7.30
CA VAL A 37 -5.81 -17.60 8.58
C VAL A 37 -6.94 -16.78 9.21
N ILE A 38 -6.97 -15.46 9.01
CA ILE A 38 -7.95 -14.55 9.65
C ILE A 38 -9.14 -14.28 8.73
N MET A 39 -8.93 -14.25 7.42
CA MET A 39 -9.93 -13.83 6.44
C MET A 39 -10.30 -14.97 5.49
N VAL A 40 -11.61 -15.23 5.36
CA VAL A 40 -12.12 -16.23 4.42
C VAL A 40 -12.04 -15.65 3.02
N GLY A 41 -11.12 -16.15 2.19
CA GLY A 41 -10.94 -15.72 0.81
C GLY A 41 -10.37 -16.83 -0.08
N SER A 42 -10.47 -16.66 -1.38
CA SER A 42 -9.97 -17.59 -2.39
C SER A 42 -8.66 -17.07 -2.99
N LEU A 43 -7.75 -18.01 -3.30
CA LEU A 43 -6.50 -17.73 -4.00
C LEU A 43 -6.62 -18.15 -5.47
N THR A 44 -6.32 -17.26 -6.39
CA THR A 44 -6.32 -17.51 -7.83
C THR A 44 -4.98 -17.14 -8.45
N SER A 45 -4.52 -17.93 -9.42
CA SER A 45 -3.36 -17.61 -10.25
C SER A 45 -3.82 -16.92 -11.52
N ILE A 46 -3.21 -15.80 -11.87
CA ILE A 46 -3.55 -15.00 -13.04
C ILE A 46 -2.30 -14.77 -13.86
N THR A 47 -2.40 -14.96 -15.16
CA THR A 47 -1.31 -14.68 -16.08
C THR A 47 -1.67 -13.44 -16.89
N ASN A 48 -0.77 -12.46 -16.97
CA ASN A 48 -1.00 -11.30 -17.84
C ASN A 48 -0.65 -11.62 -19.31
N ASN A 49 -0.97 -10.69 -20.21
CA ASN A 49 -0.67 -10.80 -21.64
C ASN A 49 0.84 -10.91 -21.97
N LYS A 50 1.72 -10.71 -20.99
CA LYS A 50 3.19 -10.86 -21.10
C LYS A 50 3.69 -12.17 -20.48
N ASN A 51 2.81 -13.15 -20.26
CA ASN A 51 3.10 -14.43 -19.60
C ASN A 51 3.68 -14.30 -18.18
N GLN A 52 3.51 -13.17 -17.53
CA GLN A 52 3.91 -13.00 -16.14
C GLN A 52 2.78 -13.54 -15.26
N GLN A 53 3.14 -14.44 -14.35
CA GLN A 53 2.21 -15.03 -13.40
C GLN A 53 2.12 -14.18 -12.13
N PHE A 54 0.88 -14.01 -11.68
CA PHE A 54 0.52 -13.32 -10.46
C PHE A 54 -0.35 -14.21 -9.61
N VAL A 55 -0.22 -14.05 -8.30
CA VAL A 55 -1.20 -14.56 -7.36
C VAL A 55 -2.15 -13.42 -7.03
N GLN A 56 -3.45 -13.72 -7.05
CA GLN A 56 -4.53 -12.86 -6.60
C GLN A 56 -5.25 -13.55 -5.44
N TRP A 57 -5.56 -12.79 -4.40
CA TRP A 57 -6.47 -13.22 -3.34
C TRP A 57 -7.76 -12.41 -3.45
N THR A 58 -8.92 -13.03 -3.22
CA THR A 58 -10.24 -12.38 -3.31
C THR A 58 -11.11 -12.80 -2.12
N VAL A 59 -11.85 -11.86 -1.54
CA VAL A 59 -12.90 -12.12 -0.53
C VAL A 59 -14.25 -11.78 -1.15
N ASN A 60 -15.10 -12.78 -1.37
CA ASN A 60 -16.42 -12.57 -2.00
C ASN A 60 -17.61 -12.79 -1.05
N ASP A 61 -17.34 -12.99 0.23
CA ASP A 61 -18.41 -13.24 1.20
C ASP A 61 -18.91 -11.92 1.79
N LYS A 62 -20.15 -11.55 1.44
CA LYS A 62 -20.80 -10.32 1.90
C LYS A 62 -20.84 -10.23 3.42
N ASN A 63 -21.20 -11.31 4.11
CA ASN A 63 -21.31 -11.34 5.57
C ASN A 63 -19.94 -11.20 6.22
N HIS A 64 -18.92 -11.85 5.69
CA HIS A 64 -17.55 -11.74 6.16
C HIS A 64 -17.02 -10.31 6.00
N ILE A 65 -17.29 -9.69 4.86
CA ILE A 65 -16.90 -8.29 4.62
C ILE A 65 -17.61 -7.35 5.59
N GLN A 66 -18.92 -7.51 5.75
CA GLN A 66 -19.73 -6.66 6.62
C GLN A 66 -19.33 -6.81 8.10
N ASN A 67 -19.10 -8.04 8.55
CA ASN A 67 -18.96 -8.36 9.98
C ASN A 67 -17.51 -8.47 10.45
N LYS A 68 -16.53 -8.57 9.53
CA LYS A 68 -15.09 -8.66 9.85
C LYS A 68 -14.27 -7.55 9.21
N LEU A 69 -14.30 -7.43 7.88
CA LEU A 69 -13.43 -6.49 7.15
C LEU A 69 -13.76 -5.02 7.47
N ILE A 70 -15.03 -4.62 7.32
CA ILE A 70 -15.47 -3.24 7.56
C ILE A 70 -15.18 -2.80 9.00
N PRO A 71 -15.48 -3.60 10.06
CA PRO A 71 -15.11 -3.25 11.43
C PRO A 71 -13.60 -3.02 11.63
N ILE A 72 -12.74 -3.86 11.05
CA ILE A 72 -11.28 -3.68 11.12
C ILE A 72 -10.88 -2.37 10.44
N LEU A 73 -11.39 -2.10 9.24
CA LEU A 73 -11.06 -0.88 8.47
C LEU A 73 -11.69 0.38 9.07
N LYS A 74 -12.77 0.28 9.84
CA LYS A 74 -13.30 1.39 10.66
C LYS A 74 -12.41 1.68 11.87
N LYS A 75 -11.85 0.63 12.49
CA LYS A 75 -10.93 0.77 13.62
C LYS A 75 -9.54 1.27 13.20
N TYR A 76 -9.08 0.86 12.01
CA TYR A 76 -7.81 1.29 11.41
C TYR A 76 -8.05 1.87 10.00
N PRO A 77 -8.60 3.10 9.90
CA PRO A 77 -8.91 3.72 8.62
C PRO A 77 -7.71 3.80 7.66
N PRO A 78 -7.92 3.53 6.36
CA PRO A 78 -6.90 3.74 5.34
C PRO A 78 -6.44 5.21 5.29
N LEU A 79 -5.12 5.40 5.20
CA LEU A 79 -4.53 6.74 5.16
C LEU A 79 -4.20 7.25 3.75
N THR A 80 -4.47 6.44 2.72
CA THR A 80 -4.46 6.92 1.33
C THR A 80 -5.87 7.32 0.94
N SER A 81 -5.99 8.44 0.24
CA SER A 81 -7.31 8.97 -0.13
C SER A 81 -8.08 8.00 -1.01
N ARG A 82 -7.40 7.37 -1.98
CA ARG A 82 -7.98 6.35 -2.84
C ARG A 82 -8.64 5.22 -2.05
N PHE A 83 -7.92 4.61 -1.12
CA PHE A 83 -8.47 3.46 -0.38
C PHE A 83 -9.57 3.91 0.59
N HIS A 84 -9.43 5.08 1.21
CA HIS A 84 -10.48 5.63 2.06
C HIS A 84 -11.80 5.82 1.32
N PHE A 85 -11.80 6.52 0.18
CA PHE A 85 -13.02 6.77 -0.58
C PHE A 85 -13.62 5.48 -1.17
N GLN A 86 -12.77 4.51 -1.50
CA GLN A 86 -13.24 3.17 -1.88
C GLN A 86 -13.95 2.46 -0.72
N LEU A 87 -13.45 2.58 0.51
CA LEU A 87 -14.09 2.02 1.71
C LEU A 87 -15.42 2.72 2.00
N LEU A 88 -15.49 4.05 1.91
CA LEU A 88 -16.74 4.79 2.08
C LEU A 88 -17.79 4.35 1.07
N PHE A 89 -17.40 4.27 -0.20
CA PHE A 89 -18.25 3.79 -1.27
C PHE A 89 -18.74 2.36 -1.01
N LEU A 90 -17.85 1.48 -0.56
CA LEU A 90 -18.22 0.11 -0.16
C LEU A 90 -19.25 0.10 0.97
N ILE A 91 -19.03 0.86 2.03
CA ILE A 91 -19.97 0.96 3.17
C ILE A 91 -21.34 1.43 2.68
N ASN A 92 -21.38 2.44 1.80
CA ASN A 92 -22.63 2.92 1.21
C ASN A 92 -23.36 1.80 0.44
N CYS A 93 -22.63 1.08 -0.42
CA CYS A 93 -23.18 -0.05 -1.18
C CYS A 93 -23.70 -1.19 -0.29
N MET A 94 -23.08 -1.41 0.87
CA MET A 94 -23.49 -2.48 1.79
C MET A 94 -24.74 -2.10 2.58
N ASN A 95 -24.92 -0.80 2.87
CA ASN A 95 -26.09 -0.27 3.57
C ASN A 95 -27.29 -0.07 2.63
N HIS A 96 -27.04 0.27 1.36
CA HIS A 96 -28.07 0.55 0.36
C HIS A 96 -27.96 -0.47 -0.77
N SER A 97 -28.85 -1.47 -0.78
CA SER A 97 -28.91 -2.52 -1.81
C SER A 97 -29.58 -2.05 -3.12
N ASN A 98 -29.18 -0.89 -3.68
CA ASN A 98 -29.68 -0.35 -4.95
C ASN A 98 -28.65 -0.36 -6.09
N VAL A 99 -28.90 -1.17 -7.13
CA VAL A 99 -28.04 -1.29 -8.33
C VAL A 99 -27.95 0.03 -9.09
N GLN A 100 -29.07 0.76 -9.21
CA GLN A 100 -29.13 2.01 -9.97
C GLN A 100 -28.28 3.08 -9.32
N GLU A 101 -28.35 3.20 -7.99
CA GLU A 101 -27.50 4.11 -7.22
C GLU A 101 -26.01 3.77 -7.40
N TYR A 102 -25.65 2.48 -7.32
CA TYR A 102 -24.27 2.05 -7.61
C TYR A 102 -23.82 2.46 -9.02
N LEU A 103 -24.64 2.20 -10.04
CA LEU A 103 -24.28 2.50 -11.44
C LEU A 103 -24.08 4.00 -11.67
N GLN A 104 -24.86 4.84 -11.00
CA GLN A 104 -24.75 6.29 -11.05
C GLN A 104 -23.52 6.83 -10.32
N THR A 105 -23.14 6.21 -9.20
CA THR A 105 -22.11 6.74 -8.29
C THR A 105 -20.71 6.12 -8.47
N LYS A 106 -20.58 4.94 -9.09
CA LYS A 106 -19.32 4.17 -9.20
C LYS A 106 -18.13 4.91 -9.83
N ASN A 107 -18.42 5.86 -10.73
CA ASN A 107 -17.42 6.64 -11.46
C ASN A 107 -16.99 7.89 -10.67
N ASN A 108 -17.83 8.35 -9.75
CA ASN A 108 -17.68 9.59 -9.00
C ASN A 108 -17.16 9.38 -7.57
N LYS A 109 -16.78 8.14 -7.25
CA LYS A 109 -16.31 7.74 -5.91
C LYS A 109 -15.10 8.54 -5.39
N PHE A 110 -14.38 9.24 -6.26
CA PHE A 110 -13.20 10.04 -5.91
C PHE A 110 -13.44 11.55 -6.02
N ASP A 111 -14.65 12.00 -6.34
CA ASP A 111 -14.92 13.42 -6.59
C ASP A 111 -14.66 14.30 -5.36
N GLN A 112 -14.78 13.72 -4.16
CA GLN A 112 -14.49 14.37 -2.88
C GLN A 112 -13.00 14.35 -2.49
N GLN A 113 -12.14 13.66 -3.25
CA GLN A 113 -10.73 13.48 -2.93
C GLN A 113 -9.96 14.79 -2.76
N ASN A 114 -10.33 15.81 -3.54
CA ASN A 114 -9.65 17.11 -3.54
C ASN A 114 -10.22 18.12 -2.53
N LYS A 115 -11.37 17.85 -1.93
CA LYS A 115 -12.07 18.82 -1.05
C LYS A 115 -11.91 18.51 0.44
N ASP A 116 -11.89 17.22 0.82
CA ASP A 116 -12.11 16.82 2.22
C ASP A 116 -11.01 15.96 2.84
N PHE A 117 -9.95 15.60 2.10
CA PHE A 117 -8.96 14.63 2.58
C PHE A 117 -7.80 15.26 3.36
N ASN A 118 -8.08 15.78 4.56
CA ASN A 118 -7.08 16.26 5.54
C ASN A 118 -7.01 15.38 6.80
N LEU A 119 -6.95 14.06 6.63
CA LEU A 119 -7.07 13.11 7.74
C LEU A 119 -5.84 13.01 8.67
N ILE A 120 -4.67 13.49 8.26
CA ILE A 120 -3.44 13.35 9.05
C ILE A 120 -2.95 14.70 9.56
N ASN A 121 -3.78 15.40 10.34
CA ASN A 121 -3.29 16.52 11.15
C ASN A 121 -2.37 16.00 12.26
N ASN A 122 -2.73 14.85 12.83
CA ASN A 122 -1.94 14.10 13.80
C ASN A 122 -1.68 12.68 13.26
N ILE A 123 -0.47 12.17 13.50
CA ILE A 123 -0.09 10.82 13.14
C ILE A 123 -0.93 9.85 14.01
N PRO A 124 -1.72 8.94 13.43
CA PRO A 124 -2.54 8.02 14.21
C PRO A 124 -1.67 7.02 14.98
N PHE A 125 -2.19 6.47 16.09
CA PHE A 125 -1.44 5.54 16.94
C PHE A 125 -1.00 4.25 16.22
N TYR A 126 -1.69 3.86 15.14
CA TYR A 126 -1.39 2.68 14.32
C TYR A 126 -0.51 3.01 13.09
N PHE A 127 0.02 4.24 12.99
CA PHE A 127 0.77 4.68 11.80
C PHE A 127 2.06 3.90 11.60
N ASN A 128 2.71 3.45 12.68
CA ASN A 128 3.93 2.66 12.63
C ASN A 128 3.69 1.37 11.82
N GLU A 129 2.75 0.53 12.27
CA GLU A 129 2.40 -0.73 11.61
C GLU A 129 1.82 -0.50 10.21
N TRP A 130 0.98 0.53 10.07
CA TRP A 130 0.39 0.89 8.78
C TRP A 130 1.46 1.31 7.76
N LEU A 131 2.46 2.10 8.17
CA LEU A 131 3.52 2.56 7.28
C LEU A 131 4.39 1.39 6.81
N ALA A 132 4.72 0.43 7.67
CA ALA A 132 5.40 -0.79 7.25
C ALA A 132 4.57 -1.55 6.20
N GLY A 133 3.27 -1.72 6.43
CA GLY A 133 2.34 -2.31 5.46
C GLY A 133 2.22 -1.52 4.15
N PHE A 134 2.43 -0.21 4.19
CA PHE A 134 2.49 0.67 3.01
C PHE A 134 3.85 0.61 2.30
N ILE A 135 4.95 0.36 3.03
CA ILE A 135 6.29 0.18 2.47
C ILE A 135 6.42 -1.14 1.72
N GLU A 136 5.76 -2.21 2.18
CA GLU A 136 5.77 -3.52 1.50
C GLU A 136 5.41 -3.43 -0.02
N PRO A 137 4.37 -2.66 -0.43
CA PRO A 137 4.06 -2.42 -1.84
C PRO A 137 4.82 -1.28 -2.52
N LYS A 138 5.18 -0.22 -1.79
CA LYS A 138 5.61 1.06 -2.37
C LYS A 138 7.06 1.43 -2.11
N GLY A 139 7.67 0.85 -1.09
CA GLY A 139 9.06 1.08 -0.75
C GLY A 139 10.01 0.46 -1.76
N SER A 140 11.19 1.03 -1.87
CA SER A 140 12.28 0.49 -2.68
C SER A 140 13.59 0.66 -1.95
N PHE A 141 14.22 -0.46 -1.61
CA PHE A 141 15.59 -0.51 -1.12
C PHE A 141 16.52 -0.68 -2.32
N SER A 142 17.28 0.36 -2.65
CA SER A 142 18.10 0.43 -3.86
C SER A 142 19.59 0.44 -3.54
N ILE A 143 20.34 -0.41 -4.24
CA ILE A 143 21.80 -0.46 -4.22
C ILE A 143 22.29 -0.13 -5.62
N GLN A 144 22.94 1.02 -5.80
CA GLN A 144 23.55 1.37 -7.09
C GLN A 144 24.89 0.66 -7.24
N LYS A 145 24.99 -0.25 -8.23
CA LYS A 145 26.17 -1.09 -8.46
C LYS A 145 27.45 -0.30 -8.70
N MET A 146 27.38 0.81 -9.46
CA MET A 146 28.56 1.57 -9.87
C MET A 146 29.19 2.34 -8.71
N ASN A 147 28.37 2.98 -7.87
CA ASN A 147 28.85 3.92 -6.86
C ASN A 147 28.70 3.41 -5.43
N LYS A 148 28.15 2.20 -5.24
CA LYS A 148 27.73 1.65 -3.93
C LYS A 148 26.90 2.66 -3.13
N ASN A 149 26.03 3.39 -3.82
CA ASN A 149 25.08 4.29 -3.16
C ASN A 149 23.89 3.48 -2.70
N TYR A 150 23.58 3.60 -1.41
CA TYR A 150 22.46 2.95 -0.76
C TYR A 150 21.37 3.99 -0.55
N SER A 151 20.15 3.66 -0.93
CA SER A 151 19.02 4.57 -0.74
C SER A 151 17.74 3.80 -0.53
N PHE A 152 16.88 4.34 0.33
CA PHE A 152 15.48 3.96 0.38
C PHE A 152 14.65 5.04 -0.31
N SER A 153 13.65 4.64 -1.10
CA SER A 153 12.67 5.58 -1.65
C SER A 153 11.25 5.04 -1.52
N ILE A 154 10.30 5.96 -1.42
CA ILE A 154 8.87 5.66 -1.44
C ILE A 154 8.15 6.73 -2.25
N ASP A 155 7.15 6.32 -3.02
CA ASP A 155 6.39 7.20 -3.90
C ASP A 155 4.87 7.07 -3.70
N GLN A 156 4.18 8.18 -3.96
CA GLN A 156 2.73 8.20 -3.94
C GLN A 156 2.16 9.27 -4.88
N THR A 157 1.08 8.91 -5.56
CA THR A 157 0.34 9.82 -6.44
C THR A 157 -0.80 10.47 -5.66
N HIS A 158 -1.09 11.75 -5.90
CA HIS A 158 -2.20 12.53 -5.31
C HIS A 158 -2.13 12.82 -3.79
N ASP A 159 -1.45 11.99 -2.98
CA ASP A 159 -1.44 12.14 -1.51
C ASP A 159 -0.20 12.85 -0.95
N LYS A 160 -0.03 14.16 -1.25
CA LYS A 160 1.13 14.93 -0.72
C LYS A 160 1.15 14.97 0.81
N TYR A 161 -0.02 15.08 1.45
CA TYR A 161 -0.14 15.10 2.91
C TYR A 161 0.45 13.84 3.56
N LEU A 162 0.29 12.68 2.91
CA LEU A 162 0.82 11.42 3.41
C LEU A 162 2.35 11.42 3.38
N MET A 163 2.93 11.98 2.31
CA MET A 163 4.37 12.13 2.20
C MET A 163 4.92 13.05 3.29
N ASN A 164 4.21 14.15 3.61
CA ASN A 164 4.57 14.99 4.77
C ASN A 164 4.50 14.23 6.10
N ALA A 165 3.47 13.40 6.30
CA ALA A 165 3.33 12.57 7.50
C ALA A 165 4.49 11.56 7.65
N ILE A 166 4.95 10.96 6.54
CA ILE A 166 6.11 10.05 6.52
C ILE A 166 7.39 10.79 6.93
N LEU A 167 7.62 12.01 6.41
CA LEU A 167 8.78 12.83 6.79
C LEU A 167 8.74 13.19 8.29
N LYS A 168 7.55 13.57 8.80
CA LYS A 168 7.35 13.87 10.22
C LYS A 168 7.60 12.64 11.10
N PHE A 169 7.11 11.46 10.69
CA PHE A 169 7.32 10.20 11.41
C PHE A 169 8.79 9.84 11.55
N TYR A 170 9.57 9.91 10.47
CA TYR A 170 11.02 9.63 10.52
C TYR A 170 11.86 10.78 11.08
N ASN A 171 11.24 11.92 11.41
CA ASN A 171 11.92 13.13 11.89
C ASN A 171 13.18 13.45 11.07
N THR A 172 12.99 13.70 9.78
CA THR A 172 14.05 13.85 8.78
C THR A 172 13.95 15.16 8.02
N ASN A 173 15.10 15.65 7.54
CA ASN A 173 15.21 16.84 6.71
C ASN A 173 15.09 16.54 5.21
N ALA A 174 14.83 15.29 4.84
CA ALA A 174 14.57 14.91 3.45
C ALA A 174 13.39 15.71 2.89
N LYS A 175 13.44 16.00 1.59
CA LYS A 175 12.43 16.80 0.90
C LYS A 175 11.60 15.93 -0.05
N ILE A 176 10.33 16.29 -0.20
CA ILE A 176 9.47 15.68 -1.22
C ILE A 176 9.89 16.21 -2.59
N GLN A 177 10.24 15.30 -3.49
CA GLN A 177 10.45 15.58 -4.91
C GLN A 177 9.13 15.39 -5.65
N ILE A 178 8.83 16.29 -6.60
CA ILE A 178 7.66 16.18 -7.47
C ILE A 178 8.16 15.70 -8.83
N LYS A 179 7.63 14.57 -9.30
CA LYS A 179 7.88 14.04 -10.64
C LYS A 179 6.58 14.07 -11.43
N TYR A 180 6.68 14.34 -12.73
CA TYR A 180 5.54 14.34 -13.63
C TYR A 180 5.57 13.10 -14.52
N SER A 181 4.40 12.49 -14.70
CA SER A 181 4.25 11.39 -15.65
C SER A 181 4.53 11.89 -17.08
N LYS A 182 5.38 11.18 -17.82
CA LYS A 182 5.75 11.54 -19.21
C LYS A 182 4.56 11.51 -20.18
N ASN A 183 3.50 10.77 -19.86
CA ASN A 183 2.37 10.52 -20.77
C ASN A 183 1.16 11.40 -20.52
N THR A 184 1.08 12.06 -19.36
CA THR A 184 -0.01 12.98 -19.00
C THR A 184 0.56 14.03 -18.04
N ASN A 185 0.64 15.30 -18.47
CA ASN A 185 1.01 16.44 -17.60
C ASN A 185 0.03 16.67 -16.40
N LYS A 186 -0.88 15.72 -16.15
CA LYS A 186 -1.95 15.82 -15.14
C LYS A 186 -1.63 15.09 -13.85
N ASP A 187 -0.81 14.04 -13.87
CA ASP A 187 -0.54 13.23 -12.68
C ASP A 187 0.83 13.53 -12.09
N CYS A 188 0.84 14.11 -10.89
CA CYS A 188 2.06 14.34 -10.11
C CYS A 188 2.34 13.15 -9.17
N ILE A 189 3.59 12.70 -9.17
CA ILE A 189 4.10 11.67 -8.29
C ILE A 189 5.00 12.35 -7.26
N TYR A 190 4.64 12.23 -5.99
CA TYR A 190 5.46 12.68 -4.88
C TYR A 190 6.41 11.56 -4.49
N VAL A 191 7.70 11.88 -4.37
CA VAL A 191 8.76 10.91 -4.05
C VAL A 191 9.56 11.42 -2.87
N ILE A 192 9.80 10.54 -1.90
CA ILE A 192 10.79 10.74 -0.84
C ILE A 192 11.96 9.79 -1.09
N SER A 193 13.17 10.26 -0.85
CA SER A 193 14.37 9.44 -0.94
C SER A 193 15.30 9.74 0.23
N PHE A 194 15.69 8.68 0.93
CA PHE A 194 16.65 8.71 2.03
C PHE A 194 17.98 8.12 1.53
N GLY A 195 19.00 8.98 1.45
CA GLY A 195 20.36 8.57 1.12
C GLY A 195 21.34 8.73 2.30
N SER A 196 20.96 9.47 3.35
CA SER A 196 21.80 9.62 4.52
C SER A 196 21.79 8.35 5.36
N ILE A 197 22.93 8.01 5.98
CA ILE A 197 23.01 6.81 6.82
C ILE A 197 22.03 6.89 8.00
N ASN A 198 21.85 8.09 8.58
CA ASN A 198 20.93 8.33 9.68
C ASN A 198 19.47 8.02 9.30
N ASP A 199 19.01 8.54 8.15
CA ASP A 199 17.64 8.29 7.70
C ASP A 199 17.43 6.83 7.30
N ILE A 200 18.43 6.22 6.65
CA ILE A 200 18.40 4.81 6.28
C ILE A 200 18.32 3.93 7.54
N THR A 201 19.11 4.20 8.58
CA THR A 201 19.06 3.46 9.85
C THR A 201 17.67 3.52 10.47
N LYS A 202 17.01 4.68 10.49
CA LYS A 202 15.64 4.81 11.00
C LYS A 202 14.65 3.95 10.23
N VAL A 203 14.72 3.95 8.90
CA VAL A 203 13.85 3.09 8.07
C VAL A 203 14.11 1.61 8.34
N VAL A 204 15.38 1.21 8.41
CA VAL A 204 15.78 -0.18 8.67
C VAL A 204 15.26 -0.64 10.03
N GLN A 205 15.47 0.15 11.08
CA GLN A 205 15.02 -0.17 12.44
C GLN A 205 13.50 -0.28 12.52
N HIS A 206 12.76 0.60 11.84
CA HIS A 206 11.31 0.52 11.75
C HIS A 206 10.83 -0.73 10.98
N CYS A 207 11.45 -1.02 9.83
CA CYS A 207 10.96 -2.04 8.91
C CYS A 207 11.37 -3.48 9.30
N LYS A 208 12.57 -3.67 9.84
CA LYS A 208 13.14 -5.00 10.15
C LYS A 208 12.21 -5.88 11.00
N PRO A 209 11.57 -5.39 12.08
CA PRO A 209 10.68 -6.23 12.89
C PRO A 209 9.27 -6.44 12.30
N ILE A 210 8.87 -5.68 11.25
CA ILE A 210 7.47 -5.62 10.80
C ILE A 210 7.26 -6.17 9.38
N LEU A 211 8.19 -5.93 8.45
CA LEU A 211 8.05 -6.42 7.07
C LEU A 211 8.08 -7.95 7.03
N GLN A 212 7.26 -8.54 6.16
CA GLN A 212 7.08 -10.00 6.13
C GLN A 212 7.25 -10.59 4.72
N GLY A 213 7.25 -9.77 3.67
CA GLY A 213 7.14 -10.23 2.29
C GLY A 213 8.41 -10.09 1.50
N TYR A 214 8.27 -9.89 0.19
CA TYR A 214 9.42 -9.68 -0.69
C TYR A 214 10.21 -8.42 -0.29
N GLN A 215 9.55 -7.41 0.30
CA GLN A 215 10.23 -6.21 0.74
C GLN A 215 11.16 -6.49 1.93
N PHE A 216 10.79 -7.43 2.80
CA PHE A 216 11.69 -7.91 3.87
C PHE A 216 12.95 -8.54 3.30
N VAL A 217 12.81 -9.37 2.26
CA VAL A 217 13.96 -10.00 1.58
C VAL A 217 14.87 -8.94 0.95
N GLN A 218 14.29 -7.92 0.31
CA GLN A 218 15.06 -6.78 -0.19
C GLN A 218 15.79 -6.04 0.93
N LEU A 219 15.13 -5.81 2.07
CA LEU A 219 15.73 -5.19 3.24
C LEU A 219 16.93 -6.00 3.77
N CYS A 220 16.78 -7.32 3.91
CA CYS A 220 17.88 -8.19 4.36
C CYS A 220 19.08 -8.10 3.41
N ASN A 221 18.84 -8.22 2.10
CA ASN A 221 19.89 -8.08 1.09
C ASN A 221 20.52 -6.68 1.14
N PHE A 222 19.72 -5.64 1.38
CA PHE A 222 20.17 -4.26 1.51
C PHE A 222 21.08 -4.04 2.72
N ILE A 223 20.76 -4.62 3.88
CA ILE A 223 21.60 -4.55 5.09
C ILE A 223 22.91 -5.31 4.87
N GLN A 224 22.85 -6.56 4.38
CA GLN A 224 24.04 -7.40 4.17
C GLN A 224 25.05 -6.77 3.21
N ASN A 225 24.56 -6.07 2.19
CA ASN A 225 25.43 -5.41 1.22
C ASN A 225 25.89 -4.03 1.67
N ASN A 226 25.35 -3.46 2.74
CA ASN A 226 25.71 -2.12 3.21
C ASN A 226 26.60 -2.20 4.45
N PRO A 227 27.94 -2.05 4.31
CA PRO A 227 28.86 -2.20 5.44
C PRO A 227 28.59 -1.21 6.58
N LYS A 228 27.97 -0.06 6.28
CA LYS A 228 27.61 0.95 7.28
C LYS A 228 26.39 0.54 8.13
N LEU A 229 25.72 -0.56 7.80
CA LEU A 229 24.56 -1.09 8.53
C LEU A 229 24.82 -2.45 9.16
N ASN A 230 26.06 -2.97 9.13
CA ASN A 230 26.38 -4.31 9.64
C ASN A 230 26.05 -4.50 11.13
N TYR A 231 26.07 -3.42 11.92
CA TYR A 231 25.67 -3.46 13.33
C TYR A 231 24.16 -3.70 13.55
N LEU A 232 23.36 -3.65 12.48
CA LEU A 232 21.92 -3.92 12.49
C LEU A 232 21.59 -5.35 12.03
N ILE A 233 22.59 -6.24 11.83
CA ILE A 233 22.38 -7.66 11.54
C ILE A 233 22.06 -8.39 12.84
#